data_AF-A0A956X0Z2-F1
#
_entry.id   AF-A0A956X0Z2-F1
#
_cell.length_a   1.000
_cell.length_b   1.000
_cell.length_c   1.000
_cell.angle_alpha   90.00
_cell.angle_beta   90.00
_cell.angle_gamma   90.00
#
_symmetry.space_group_name_H-M   'P 1'
#
loop_
_entity.id
_entity.type
_entity.pdbx_description
1 polymer ?
#
loop_
_entity_poly.entity_id
_entity_poly.type
_entity_poly.pdbx_seq_one_letter_code
_entity_poly.pdbx_strand_id
1 'polypeptide(L)'
;MSPSPALTAIQAYNDLCTPQMAADTWGMLEEGMRSGHLTFGERLLCTVLRPQFVSVQGWEHAAQVSATLVRAFDKAYLAMLGNRALRSQIWLTPDEETLISYEAGLRLPVPIGRLDCSLVLSTSGEGRTLPNLHLLEYNAESPAAVAYEDGLAELFWQTPLMRAFRWRYPVRPLWSKPAALQTTLRIYREWGGRDLPTIAIVDWPNVPTYSEFILFQEYFARHGITSVIVDPHDMDYRDGVLYASGTPVDFVYKRVLTHELLEEFGVEHPVIYAVRDRAVCMMNRFSCKFLHKKASLAVLSDERNAHLFTKQELETINTHIPWTRRVEERTTLLDGETVDL
;
A
#
# COMPACT_ATOMS: atom_id res chain seq x y z
N MET A 1 -16.87 28.25 -18.58
CA MET A 1 -16.82 26.82 -18.22
C MET A 1 -17.60 26.64 -16.93
N SER A 2 -18.63 25.79 -16.93
CA SER A 2 -19.33 25.45 -15.69
C SER A 2 -18.36 24.70 -14.76
N PRO A 3 -18.35 24.97 -13.44
CA PRO A 3 -17.51 24.24 -12.51
C PRO A 3 -17.79 22.74 -12.58
N SER A 4 -16.76 21.91 -12.41
CA SER A 4 -16.95 20.46 -12.39
C SER A 4 -17.92 20.07 -11.26
N PRO A 5 -18.71 18.99 -11.41
CA PRO A 5 -19.64 18.56 -10.36
C PRO A 5 -18.96 18.39 -8.98
N ALA A 6 -17.70 17.95 -8.96
CA ALA A 6 -16.91 17.84 -7.73
C ALA A 6 -16.62 19.21 -7.08
N LEU A 7 -16.30 20.24 -7.87
CA LEU A 7 -16.10 21.60 -7.34
C LEU A 7 -17.38 22.17 -6.74
N THR A 8 -18.53 21.92 -7.37
CA THR A 8 -19.83 22.33 -6.82
C THR A 8 -20.20 21.60 -5.54
N ALA A 9 -19.85 20.31 -5.43
CA ALA A 9 -20.07 19.51 -4.22
C ALA A 9 -19.14 19.96 -3.07
N ILE A 10 -17.88 20.27 -3.38
CA ILE A 10 -16.94 20.80 -2.39
C ILE A 10 -17.41 22.15 -1.86
N GLN A 11 -17.87 23.05 -2.74
CA GLN A 11 -18.45 24.33 -2.31
C GLN A 11 -19.66 24.11 -1.41
N ALA A 12 -20.59 23.24 -1.80
CA ALA A 12 -21.74 22.91 -0.96
C ALA A 12 -21.36 22.32 0.41
N TYR A 13 -20.31 21.50 0.50
CA TYR A 13 -19.80 21.03 1.79
C TYR A 13 -19.25 22.18 2.64
N ASN A 14 -18.48 23.09 2.03
CA ASN A 14 -17.92 24.24 2.72
C ASN A 14 -19.02 25.20 3.18
N ASP A 15 -20.07 25.40 2.39
CA ASP A 15 -21.21 26.27 2.71
C ASP A 15 -22.00 25.75 3.92
N LEU A 16 -22.01 24.43 4.15
CA LEU A 16 -22.57 23.82 5.37
C LEU A 16 -21.70 24.10 6.61
N CYS A 17 -20.42 24.47 6.45
CA CYS A 17 -19.45 24.59 7.53
C CYS A 17 -19.57 25.92 8.31
N THR A 18 -20.72 26.13 8.95
CA THR A 18 -20.88 27.20 9.94
C THR A 18 -19.93 27.00 11.14
N PRO A 19 -19.59 28.05 11.92
CA PRO A 19 -18.72 27.91 13.09
C PRO A 19 -19.20 26.84 14.09
N GLN A 20 -20.50 26.75 14.35
CA GLN A 20 -21.07 25.73 15.24
C GLN A 20 -20.92 24.33 14.63
N MET A 21 -21.27 24.13 13.36
CA MET A 21 -21.10 22.82 12.70
C MET A 21 -19.64 22.38 12.62
N ALA A 22 -18.72 23.33 12.45
CA ALA A 22 -17.28 23.07 12.48
C ALA A 22 -16.84 22.59 13.87
N ALA A 23 -17.26 23.29 14.94
CA ALA A 23 -16.95 22.91 16.31
C ALA A 23 -17.53 21.55 16.70
N ASP A 24 -18.80 21.30 16.39
CA ASP A 24 -19.47 20.02 16.68
C ASP A 24 -18.82 18.86 15.91
N THR A 25 -18.48 19.10 14.63
CA THR A 25 -17.79 18.10 13.80
C THR A 25 -16.39 17.82 14.33
N TRP A 26 -15.63 18.86 14.70
CA TRP A 26 -14.30 18.68 15.28
C TRP A 26 -14.37 17.91 16.59
N GLY A 27 -15.29 18.27 17.50
CA GLY A 27 -15.46 17.58 18.78
C GLY A 27 -15.68 16.09 18.60
N MET A 28 -16.58 15.70 17.69
CA MET A 28 -16.82 14.29 17.37
C MET A 28 -15.61 13.60 16.73
N LEU A 29 -14.90 14.27 15.81
CA LEU A 29 -13.72 13.69 15.17
C LEU A 29 -12.58 13.51 16.16
N GLU A 30 -12.30 14.49 17.01
CA GLU A 30 -11.25 14.42 18.02
C GLU A 30 -11.53 13.33 19.05
N GLU A 31 -12.74 13.31 19.63
CA GLU A 31 -13.13 12.27 20.59
C GLU A 31 -13.11 10.88 19.96
N GLY A 32 -13.67 10.74 18.76
CA GLY A 32 -13.71 9.49 18.02
C GLY A 32 -12.32 8.98 17.67
N MET A 33 -11.39 9.86 17.26
CA MET A 33 -10.04 9.43 16.91
C MET A 33 -9.25 8.99 18.13
N ARG A 34 -9.36 9.71 19.26
CA ARG A 34 -8.68 9.36 20.51
C ARG A 34 -9.19 8.05 21.11
N SER A 35 -10.51 7.84 21.08
CA SER A 35 -11.13 6.63 21.63
C SER A 35 -11.02 5.41 20.72
N GLY A 36 -10.92 5.61 19.40
CA GLY A 36 -10.96 4.54 18.41
C GLY A 36 -9.60 4.09 17.86
N HIS A 37 -8.48 4.34 18.55
CA HIS A 37 -7.12 4.01 18.08
C HIS A 37 -6.77 4.62 16.70
N LEU A 38 -7.28 5.82 16.39
CA LEU A 38 -7.01 6.52 15.13
C LEU A 38 -5.97 7.62 15.34
N THR A 39 -4.78 7.19 15.76
CA THR A 39 -3.60 8.05 15.94
C THR A 39 -2.38 7.49 15.23
N PHE A 40 -1.43 8.37 14.89
CA PHE A 40 -0.08 8.03 14.44
C PHE A 40 0.90 8.47 15.53
N GLY A 41 1.36 7.52 16.33
CA GLY A 41 1.91 7.80 17.65
C GLY A 41 0.90 8.55 18.50
N GLU A 42 1.27 9.72 19.01
CA GLU A 42 0.39 10.58 19.81
C GLU A 42 -0.47 11.54 18.97
N ARG A 43 -0.22 11.63 17.66
CA ARG A 43 -0.89 12.58 16.77
C ARG A 43 -2.20 12.02 16.25
N LEU A 44 -3.25 12.84 16.20
CA LEU A 44 -4.48 12.50 15.49
C LEU A 44 -4.19 12.29 14.00
N LEU A 45 -4.86 11.31 13.39
CA LEU A 45 -4.66 11.00 11.96
C LEU A 45 -5.20 12.10 11.04
N CYS A 46 -6.26 12.79 11.45
CA CYS A 46 -6.90 13.83 10.66
C CYS A 46 -6.95 15.16 11.42
N THR A 47 -6.60 16.24 10.75
CA THR A 47 -6.64 17.61 11.31
C THR A 47 -7.51 18.56 10.48
N VAL A 48 -8.30 18.01 9.56
CA VAL A 48 -9.16 18.76 8.65
C VAL A 48 -10.60 18.29 8.75
N LEU A 49 -11.56 19.19 8.51
CA LEU A 49 -13.00 18.90 8.68
C LEU A 49 -13.68 18.38 7.41
N ARG A 50 -12.99 18.39 6.28
CA ARG A 50 -13.52 17.95 4.99
C ARG A 50 -12.69 16.79 4.46
N PRO A 51 -13.29 15.61 4.21
CA PRO A 51 -12.59 14.54 3.51
C PRO A 51 -12.36 14.90 2.04
N GLN A 52 -11.47 14.17 1.39
CA GLN A 52 -11.27 14.33 -0.05
C GLN A 52 -12.49 13.75 -0.81
N PHE A 53 -13.17 14.58 -1.60
CA PHE A 53 -14.23 14.10 -2.49
C PHE A 53 -13.68 13.84 -3.89
N VAL A 54 -13.98 12.67 -4.43
CA VAL A 54 -13.69 12.27 -5.80
C VAL A 54 -14.99 11.84 -6.48
N SER A 55 -15.19 12.22 -7.74
CA SER A 55 -16.36 11.75 -8.50
C SER A 55 -16.21 10.26 -8.81
N VAL A 56 -17.32 9.56 -9.02
CA VAL A 56 -17.30 8.14 -9.39
C VAL A 56 -16.48 7.92 -10.66
N GLN A 57 -16.70 8.75 -11.69
CA GLN A 57 -15.93 8.68 -12.94
C GLN A 57 -14.43 8.95 -12.73
N GLY A 58 -14.09 9.93 -11.87
CA GLY A 58 -12.69 10.23 -11.56
C GLY A 58 -12.01 9.08 -10.82
N TRP A 59 -12.73 8.46 -9.88
CA TRP A 59 -12.25 7.29 -9.15
C TRP A 59 -12.08 6.07 -10.06
N GLU A 60 -13.06 5.77 -10.93
CA GLU A 60 -12.98 4.65 -11.87
C GLU A 60 -11.81 4.81 -12.85
N HIS A 61 -11.59 6.04 -13.35
CA HIS A 61 -10.44 6.34 -14.19
C HIS A 61 -9.12 6.13 -13.44
N ALA A 62 -8.99 6.70 -12.24
CA ALA A 62 -7.79 6.53 -11.41
C ALA A 62 -7.54 5.05 -11.10
N ALA A 63 -8.58 4.29 -10.75
CA ALA A 63 -8.48 2.85 -10.50
C ALA A 63 -8.01 2.06 -11.74
N GLN A 64 -8.48 2.42 -12.93
CA GLN A 64 -8.06 1.78 -14.18
C GLN A 64 -6.59 2.08 -14.52
N VAL A 65 -6.15 3.33 -14.32
CA VAL A 65 -4.74 3.74 -14.47
C VAL A 65 -3.88 2.99 -13.45
N SER A 66 -4.24 3.02 -12.16
CA SER A 66 -3.54 2.30 -11.09
C SER A 66 -3.45 0.80 -11.38
N ALA A 67 -4.53 0.15 -11.84
CA ALA A 67 -4.51 -1.26 -12.21
C ALA A 67 -3.54 -1.55 -13.37
N THR A 68 -3.39 -0.62 -14.32
CA THR A 68 -2.45 -0.76 -15.44
C THR A 68 -1.01 -0.59 -14.98
N LEU A 69 -0.74 0.38 -14.11
CA LEU A 69 0.57 0.54 -13.47
C LEU A 69 0.95 -0.68 -12.63
N VAL A 70 0.03 -1.20 -11.80
CA VAL A 70 0.27 -2.40 -11.00
C VAL A 70 0.58 -3.62 -11.88
N ARG A 71 -0.09 -3.78 -13.03
CA ARG A 71 0.26 -4.84 -14.00
C ARG A 71 1.67 -4.66 -14.58
N ALA A 72 2.07 -3.44 -14.88
CA ALA A 72 3.44 -3.17 -15.33
C ALA A 72 4.47 -3.48 -14.24
N PHE A 73 4.21 -3.08 -13.00
CA PHE A 73 5.03 -3.46 -11.84
C PHE A 73 5.11 -4.98 -11.67
N ASP A 74 4.01 -5.72 -11.80
CA ASP A 74 4.00 -7.19 -11.72
C ASP A 74 4.85 -7.84 -12.81
N LYS A 75 4.83 -7.31 -14.04
CA LYS A 75 5.72 -7.78 -15.11
C LYS A 75 7.19 -7.53 -14.80
N ALA A 76 7.52 -6.33 -14.34
CA ALA A 76 8.88 -5.99 -13.93
C ALA A 76 9.34 -6.87 -12.75
N TYR A 77 8.46 -7.07 -11.76
CA TYR A 77 8.67 -7.96 -10.62
C TYR A 77 9.04 -9.39 -11.06
N LEU A 78 8.21 -10.01 -11.91
CA LEU A 78 8.44 -11.37 -12.40
C LEU A 78 9.72 -11.47 -13.24
N ALA A 79 9.98 -10.46 -14.08
CA ALA A 79 11.21 -10.40 -14.88
C ALA A 79 12.45 -10.28 -13.98
N MET A 80 12.40 -9.45 -12.92
CA MET A 80 13.50 -9.30 -11.96
C MET A 80 13.73 -10.54 -11.10
N LEU A 81 12.68 -11.30 -10.75
CA LEU A 81 12.85 -12.58 -10.07
C LEU A 81 13.71 -13.55 -10.90
N GLY A 82 13.44 -13.65 -12.21
CA GLY A 82 14.11 -14.57 -13.12
C GLY A 82 15.43 -14.07 -13.73
N ASN A 83 15.71 -12.77 -13.69
CA ASN A 83 16.85 -12.16 -14.38
C ASN A 83 17.69 -11.28 -13.44
N ARG A 84 18.87 -11.79 -13.04
CA ARG A 84 19.81 -11.07 -12.16
C ARG A 84 20.34 -9.77 -12.78
N ALA A 85 20.55 -9.72 -14.09
CA ALA A 85 21.02 -8.51 -14.76
C ALA A 85 19.96 -7.40 -14.69
N LEU A 86 18.69 -7.72 -14.92
CA LEU A 86 17.58 -6.77 -14.73
C LEU A 86 17.44 -6.37 -13.26
N ARG A 87 17.46 -7.34 -12.34
CA ARG A 87 17.36 -7.10 -10.89
C ARG A 87 18.47 -6.19 -10.36
N SER A 88 19.67 -6.24 -10.94
CA SER A 88 20.78 -5.34 -10.58
C SER A 88 20.45 -3.85 -10.76
N GLN A 89 19.41 -3.51 -11.53
CA GLN A 89 18.92 -2.13 -11.67
C GLN A 89 18.29 -1.60 -10.37
N ILE A 90 17.83 -2.47 -9.47
CA ILE A 90 17.20 -2.11 -8.20
C ILE A 90 18.19 -1.73 -7.09
N TRP A 91 19.46 -2.12 -7.23
CA TRP A 91 20.50 -1.95 -6.20
C TRP A 91 20.10 -2.53 -4.85
N LEU A 92 19.98 -3.85 -4.82
CA LEU A 92 19.81 -4.58 -3.58
C LEU A 92 21.13 -4.68 -2.82
N THR A 93 21.05 -4.70 -1.50
CA THR A 93 22.17 -5.07 -0.64
C THR A 93 22.47 -6.56 -0.78
N PRO A 94 23.67 -7.03 -0.38
CA PRO A 94 23.99 -8.46 -0.40
C PRO A 94 22.99 -9.31 0.40
N ASP A 95 22.50 -8.81 1.53
CA ASP A 95 21.55 -9.52 2.38
C ASP A 95 20.14 -9.55 1.78
N GLU A 96 19.68 -8.45 1.17
CA GLU A 96 18.44 -8.42 0.41
C GLU A 96 18.47 -9.43 -0.76
N GLU A 97 19.60 -9.50 -1.47
CA GLU A 97 19.79 -10.45 -2.57
C GLU A 97 19.81 -11.91 -2.07
N THR A 98 20.37 -12.14 -0.88
CA THR A 98 20.36 -13.46 -0.22
C THR A 98 18.94 -13.89 0.11
N LEU A 99 18.13 -13.04 0.74
CA LEU A 99 16.73 -13.32 1.05
C LEU A 99 15.90 -13.68 -0.19
N ILE A 100 16.07 -12.88 -1.24
CA ILE A 100 15.34 -13.05 -2.50
C ILE A 100 15.74 -14.35 -3.20
N SER A 101 16.96 -14.85 -3.00
CA SER A 101 17.38 -16.13 -3.57
C SER A 101 16.53 -17.31 -3.07
N TYR A 102 15.98 -17.25 -1.86
CA TYR A 102 15.04 -18.25 -1.32
C TYR A 102 13.67 -18.22 -2.01
N GLU A 103 13.39 -17.14 -2.74
CA GLU A 103 12.13 -16.91 -3.44
C GLU A 103 12.25 -17.12 -4.96
N ALA A 104 13.46 -17.42 -5.44
CA ALA A 104 13.73 -17.64 -6.86
C ALA A 104 12.86 -18.78 -7.42
N GLY A 105 12.21 -18.53 -8.55
CA GLY A 105 11.33 -19.50 -9.20
C GLY A 105 9.94 -19.65 -8.55
N LEU A 106 9.65 -18.92 -7.47
CA LEU A 106 8.31 -18.87 -6.88
C LEU A 106 7.54 -17.69 -7.45
N ARG A 107 6.28 -17.91 -7.85
CA ARG A 107 5.35 -16.81 -8.13
C ARG A 107 4.74 -16.37 -6.81
N LEU A 108 5.26 -15.30 -6.22
CA LEU A 108 4.80 -14.79 -4.94
C LEU A 108 3.90 -13.57 -5.15
N PRO A 109 2.73 -13.51 -4.50
CA PRO A 109 1.86 -12.36 -4.62
C PRO A 109 2.44 -11.18 -3.82
N VAL A 110 2.30 -9.97 -4.36
CA VAL A 110 2.44 -8.70 -3.65
C VAL A 110 1.04 -8.08 -3.51
N PRO A 111 0.20 -8.61 -2.61
CA PRO A 111 -1.24 -8.33 -2.62
C PRO A 111 -1.64 -6.95 -2.11
N ILE A 112 -0.89 -6.41 -1.14
CA ILE A 112 -1.22 -5.16 -0.48
C ILE A 112 -0.12 -4.18 -0.82
N GLY A 113 -0.47 -3.15 -1.57
CA GLY A 113 0.45 -2.06 -1.87
C GLY A 113 -0.32 -0.76 -2.08
N ARG A 114 0.40 0.35 -2.02
CA ARG A 114 -0.18 1.69 -2.16
C ARG A 114 0.62 2.48 -3.18
N LEU A 115 -0.05 2.92 -4.24
CA LEU A 115 0.53 3.88 -5.19
C LEU A 115 0.28 5.28 -4.64
N ASP A 116 1.34 5.94 -4.23
CA ASP A 116 1.25 7.29 -3.69
C ASP A 116 1.38 8.26 -4.86
N CYS A 117 0.29 8.97 -5.16
CA CYS A 117 0.17 9.79 -6.36
C CYS A 117 -0.31 11.20 -6.02
N SER A 118 0.18 12.20 -6.75
CA SER A 118 -0.52 13.46 -6.89
C SER A 118 -1.60 13.34 -7.96
N LEU A 119 -2.82 13.81 -7.66
CA LEU A 119 -3.92 13.87 -8.62
C LEU A 119 -3.88 15.22 -9.34
N VAL A 120 -3.50 15.23 -10.62
CA VAL A 120 -3.48 16.44 -11.46
C VAL A 120 -4.62 16.37 -12.45
N LEU A 121 -5.52 17.35 -12.42
CA LEU A 121 -6.58 17.44 -13.42
C LEU A 121 -5.99 18.01 -14.71
N SER A 122 -5.90 17.18 -15.75
CA SER A 122 -5.49 17.62 -17.09
C SER A 122 -6.70 17.69 -18.00
N THR A 123 -6.73 18.69 -18.90
CA THR A 123 -7.78 18.78 -19.92
C THR A 123 -7.20 18.29 -21.23
N SER A 124 -7.75 17.20 -21.77
CA SER A 124 -7.35 16.69 -23.07
C SER A 124 -7.67 17.69 -24.18
N GLY A 125 -7.06 17.52 -25.36
CA GLY A 125 -7.34 18.34 -26.55
C GLY A 125 -8.82 18.29 -27.00
N GLU A 126 -9.58 17.30 -26.53
CA GLU A 126 -11.03 17.16 -26.75
C GLU A 126 -11.88 17.86 -25.68
N GLY A 127 -11.26 18.64 -24.79
CA GLY A 127 -11.95 19.39 -23.73
C GLY A 127 -12.40 18.55 -22.53
N ARG A 128 -11.96 17.28 -22.43
CA ARG A 128 -12.30 16.41 -21.30
C ARG A 128 -11.27 16.56 -20.20
N THR A 129 -11.70 16.93 -19.00
CA THR A 129 -10.84 16.96 -17.82
C THR A 129 -10.79 15.58 -17.17
N LEU A 130 -9.64 14.90 -17.21
CA LEU A 130 -9.41 13.60 -16.58
C LEU A 130 -8.32 13.71 -15.50
N PRO A 131 -8.39 12.91 -14.43
CA PRO A 131 -7.35 12.88 -13.42
C PRO A 131 -6.12 12.13 -13.95
N ASN A 132 -5.01 12.83 -14.10
CA ASN A 132 -3.70 12.22 -14.23
C ASN A 132 -3.13 11.91 -12.85
N LEU A 133 -2.67 10.67 -12.68
CA LEU A 133 -1.89 10.28 -11.51
C LEU A 133 -0.43 10.57 -11.79
N HIS A 134 0.22 11.40 -10.97
CA HIS A 134 1.68 11.56 -10.99
C HIS A 134 2.23 10.71 -9.84
N LEU A 135 2.79 9.55 -10.18
CA LEU A 135 3.28 8.58 -9.21
C LEU A 135 4.54 9.10 -8.51
N LEU A 136 4.54 9.07 -7.19
CA LEU A 136 5.68 9.44 -6.35
C LEU A 136 6.48 8.20 -5.93
N GLU A 137 5.77 7.15 -5.54
CA GLU A 137 6.33 5.86 -5.14
C GLU A 137 5.28 4.76 -5.13
N TYR A 138 5.76 3.51 -5.17
CA TYR A 138 4.93 2.34 -4.93
C TYR A 138 5.31 1.71 -3.58
N ASN A 139 4.48 1.90 -2.56
CA ASN A 139 4.66 1.28 -1.26
C ASN A 139 4.19 -0.17 -1.29
N ALA A 140 5.10 -1.09 -1.62
CA ALA A 140 4.84 -2.52 -1.77
C ALA A 140 5.22 -3.37 -0.55
N GLU A 141 5.89 -2.81 0.47
CA GLU A 141 6.20 -3.50 1.73
C GLU A 141 5.12 -3.21 2.79
N SER A 142 3.94 -3.84 2.66
CA SER A 142 2.85 -3.80 3.66
C SER A 142 2.52 -2.39 4.21
N PRO A 143 2.12 -1.43 3.35
CA PRO A 143 1.92 -0.04 3.75
C PRO A 143 0.89 0.12 4.87
N ALA A 144 1.09 1.17 5.68
CA ALA A 144 0.11 1.61 6.65
C ALA A 144 -1.13 2.27 6.01
N ALA A 145 -2.11 2.56 6.87
CA ALA A 145 -3.36 3.29 6.62
C ALA A 145 -4.57 2.50 6.11
N VAL A 146 -4.45 1.20 5.79
CA VAL A 146 -5.59 0.38 5.36
C VAL A 146 -6.71 0.36 6.40
N ALA A 147 -6.39 0.15 7.68
CA ALA A 147 -7.40 0.11 8.74
C ALA A 147 -7.77 1.52 9.24
N TYR A 148 -6.82 2.46 9.16
CA TYR A 148 -7.05 3.85 9.51
C TYR A 148 -8.05 4.55 8.61
N GLU A 149 -7.96 4.37 7.28
CA GLU A 149 -8.89 4.97 6.32
C GLU A 149 -10.33 4.50 6.57
N ASP A 150 -10.52 3.21 6.84
CA ASP A 150 -11.85 2.68 7.19
C ASP A 150 -12.35 3.28 8.51
N GLY A 151 -11.50 3.37 9.54
CA GLY A 151 -11.89 3.99 10.81
C GLY A 151 -12.25 5.47 10.68
N LEU A 152 -11.45 6.25 9.92
CA LEU A 152 -11.76 7.64 9.61
C LEU A 152 -13.04 7.76 8.79
N ALA A 153 -13.27 6.90 7.80
CA ALA A 153 -14.49 6.89 7.02
C ALA A 153 -15.73 6.63 7.90
N GLU A 154 -15.65 5.66 8.83
CA GLU A 154 -16.70 5.38 9.82
C GLU A 154 -16.98 6.59 10.73
N LEU A 155 -15.94 7.30 11.19
CA LEU A 155 -16.10 8.51 12.01
C LEU A 155 -16.70 9.66 11.21
N PHE A 156 -16.12 9.99 10.05
CA PHE A 156 -16.62 11.06 9.18
C PHE A 156 -18.09 10.82 8.83
N TRP A 157 -18.50 9.58 8.59
CA TRP A 157 -19.88 9.21 8.29
C TRP A 157 -20.90 9.65 9.34
N GLN A 158 -20.48 9.81 10.58
CA GLN A 158 -21.34 10.16 11.72
C GLN A 158 -21.36 11.66 12.02
N THR A 159 -20.38 12.42 11.51
CA THR A 159 -20.25 13.87 11.79
C THR A 159 -21.46 14.69 11.31
N PRO A 160 -21.79 15.80 11.98
CA PRO A 160 -22.87 16.69 11.56
C PRO A 160 -22.70 17.20 10.13
N LEU A 161 -21.48 17.58 9.74
CA LEU A 161 -21.19 18.04 8.38
C LEU A 161 -21.47 16.96 7.33
N MET A 162 -20.96 15.74 7.51
CA MET A 162 -21.20 14.67 6.55
C MET A 162 -22.67 14.24 6.51
N ARG A 163 -23.36 14.23 7.66
CA ARG A 163 -24.80 13.95 7.73
C ARG A 163 -25.63 14.98 6.98
N ALA A 164 -25.29 16.26 7.09
CA ALA A 164 -25.96 17.33 6.34
C ALA A 164 -25.63 17.26 4.84
N PHE A 165 -24.37 16.99 4.50
CA PHE A 165 -23.93 16.90 3.11
C PHE A 165 -24.60 15.76 2.35
N ARG A 166 -24.68 14.56 2.96
CA ARG A 166 -25.26 13.37 2.34
C ARG A 166 -26.78 13.43 2.15
N TRP A 167 -27.47 14.42 2.73
CA TRP A 167 -28.89 14.67 2.41
C TRP A 167 -29.08 15.14 0.97
N ARG A 168 -28.07 15.82 0.40
CA ARG A 168 -28.13 16.39 -0.95
C ARG A 168 -27.29 15.62 -1.96
N TYR A 169 -26.16 15.06 -1.52
CA TYR A 169 -25.21 14.38 -2.40
C TYR A 169 -25.15 12.88 -2.08
N PRO A 170 -25.26 11.99 -3.09
CA PRO A 170 -24.97 10.58 -2.88
C PRO A 170 -23.46 10.40 -2.66
N VAL A 171 -23.11 9.94 -1.46
CA VAL A 171 -21.73 9.66 -1.07
C VAL A 171 -21.63 8.20 -0.66
N ARG A 172 -20.52 7.54 -1.02
CA ARG A 172 -20.16 6.24 -0.49
C ARG A 172 -18.72 6.27 0.05
N PRO A 173 -18.45 5.67 1.22
CA PRO A 173 -17.08 5.45 1.67
C PRO A 173 -16.41 4.37 0.80
N LEU A 174 -15.08 4.36 0.81
CA LEU A 174 -14.27 3.31 0.21
C LEU A 174 -13.68 2.47 1.33
N TRP A 175 -13.99 1.18 1.33
CA TRP A 175 -13.59 0.25 2.40
C TRP A 175 -12.42 -0.62 1.96
N SER A 176 -11.41 -0.74 2.81
CA SER A 176 -10.15 -1.41 2.53
C SER A 176 -9.92 -2.65 3.40
N LYS A 177 -10.35 -2.67 4.67
CA LYS A 177 -10.22 -3.85 5.55
C LYS A 177 -10.89 -5.10 4.98
N PRO A 178 -12.10 -5.05 4.38
CA PRO A 178 -12.71 -6.24 3.79
C PRO A 178 -11.88 -6.84 2.65
N ALA A 179 -11.31 -5.99 1.79
CA ALA A 179 -10.46 -6.44 0.69
C ALA A 179 -9.13 -7.02 1.19
N ALA A 180 -8.54 -6.42 2.23
CA ALA A 180 -7.34 -6.93 2.88
C ALA A 180 -7.58 -8.32 3.49
N LEU A 181 -8.65 -8.50 4.28
CA LEU A 181 -9.01 -9.79 4.87
C LEU A 181 -9.28 -10.87 3.81
N GLN A 182 -10.09 -10.55 2.80
CA GLN A 182 -10.38 -11.50 1.71
C GLN A 182 -9.08 -11.93 1.00
N THR A 183 -8.16 -10.99 0.80
CA THR A 183 -6.88 -11.26 0.15
C THR A 183 -5.96 -12.11 1.03
N THR A 184 -5.86 -11.81 2.33
CA THR A 184 -5.12 -12.63 3.30
C THR A 184 -5.62 -14.08 3.30
N LEU A 185 -6.94 -14.29 3.40
CA LEU A 185 -7.54 -15.63 3.40
C LEU A 185 -7.36 -16.35 2.06
N ARG A 186 -7.46 -15.63 0.93
CA ARG A 186 -7.19 -16.20 -0.40
C ARG A 186 -5.75 -16.71 -0.50
N ILE A 187 -4.77 -15.89 -0.12
CA ILE A 187 -3.36 -16.26 -0.17
C ILE A 187 -3.06 -17.46 0.72
N TYR A 188 -3.63 -17.47 1.94
CA TYR A 188 -3.44 -18.59 2.84
C TYR A 188 -4.00 -19.90 2.26
N ARG A 189 -5.18 -19.85 1.63
CA ARG A 189 -5.78 -21.01 0.93
C ARG A 189 -4.95 -21.46 -0.27
N GLU A 190 -4.50 -20.52 -1.11
CA GLU A 190 -3.63 -20.82 -2.26
C GLU A 190 -2.28 -21.43 -1.84
N TRP A 191 -1.77 -21.04 -0.68
CA TRP A 191 -0.56 -21.61 -0.09
C TRP A 191 -0.75 -23.05 0.42
N GLY A 192 -1.99 -23.46 0.69
CA GLY A 192 -2.37 -24.80 1.15
C GLY A 192 -3.08 -24.85 2.51
N GLY A 193 -3.32 -23.69 3.14
CA GLY A 193 -4.08 -23.56 4.38
C GLY A 193 -5.55 -23.97 4.22
N ARG A 194 -6.10 -24.62 5.25
CA ARG A 194 -7.48 -25.14 5.22
C ARG A 194 -8.41 -24.39 6.17
N ASP A 195 -7.99 -24.28 7.43
CA ASP A 195 -8.74 -23.59 8.49
C ASP A 195 -8.46 -22.08 8.51
N LEU A 196 -9.00 -21.36 9.49
CA LEU A 196 -8.63 -19.97 9.71
C LEU A 196 -7.19 -19.90 10.26
N PRO A 197 -6.32 -19.05 9.72
CA PRO A 197 -4.93 -18.96 10.17
C PRO A 197 -4.84 -18.27 11.54
N THR A 198 -3.81 -18.63 12.31
CA THR A 198 -3.31 -17.76 13.39
C THR A 198 -2.29 -16.79 12.80
N ILE A 199 -2.56 -15.48 12.91
CA ILE A 199 -1.78 -14.41 12.24
C ILE A 199 -0.79 -13.76 13.21
N ALA A 200 0.51 -13.75 12.87
CA ALA A 200 1.49 -12.87 13.48
C ALA A 200 1.51 -11.51 12.76
N ILE A 201 1.24 -10.41 13.47
CA ILE A 201 1.51 -9.04 13.00
C ILE A 201 2.86 -8.64 13.57
N VAL A 202 3.88 -8.61 12.70
CA VAL A 202 5.29 -8.51 13.12
C VAL A 202 5.83 -7.11 12.85
N ASP A 203 6.13 -6.35 13.91
CA ASP A 203 6.75 -5.02 13.86
C ASP A 203 7.40 -4.63 15.20
N TRP A 204 8.14 -3.53 15.22
CA TRP A 204 8.71 -2.99 16.46
C TRP A 204 7.61 -2.42 17.38
N PRO A 205 7.74 -2.57 18.71
CA PRO A 205 6.67 -2.23 19.66
C PRO A 205 6.34 -0.73 19.72
N ASN A 206 7.27 0.14 19.34
CA ASN A 206 7.15 1.60 19.48
C ASN A 206 6.95 2.33 18.14
N VAL A 207 6.62 1.63 17.06
CA VAL A 207 6.34 2.30 15.79
C VAL A 207 5.10 3.19 15.90
N PRO A 208 5.09 4.38 15.28
CA PRO A 208 3.90 5.26 15.30
C PRO A 208 2.63 4.63 14.71
N THR A 209 2.78 3.55 13.93
CA THR A 209 1.68 2.80 13.30
C THR A 209 1.11 1.69 14.17
N TYR A 210 1.58 1.53 15.42
CA TYR A 210 1.16 0.43 16.30
C TYR A 210 -0.35 0.34 16.52
N SER A 211 -1.02 1.49 16.63
CA SER A 211 -2.48 1.58 16.74
C SER A 211 -3.21 0.94 15.55
N GLU A 212 -2.62 0.91 14.35
CA GLU A 212 -3.19 0.20 13.20
C GLU A 212 -3.19 -1.32 13.41
N PHE A 213 -2.18 -1.84 14.11
CA PHE A 213 -2.07 -3.28 14.38
C PHE A 213 -3.19 -3.72 15.31
N ILE A 214 -3.52 -2.88 16.30
CA ILE A 214 -4.68 -3.07 17.18
C ILE A 214 -5.97 -3.11 16.35
N LEU A 215 -6.17 -2.16 15.44
CA LEU A 215 -7.36 -2.13 14.58
C LEU A 215 -7.50 -3.40 13.72
N PHE A 216 -6.40 -3.91 13.18
CA PHE A 216 -6.41 -5.18 12.45
C PHE A 216 -6.65 -6.37 13.37
N GLN A 217 -6.04 -6.41 14.55
CA GLN A 217 -6.25 -7.47 15.54
C GLN A 217 -7.73 -7.55 15.96
N GLU A 218 -8.36 -6.41 16.25
CA GLU A 218 -9.80 -6.35 16.54
C GLU A 218 -10.64 -6.80 15.34
N TYR A 219 -10.27 -6.38 14.13
CA TYR A 219 -10.99 -6.74 12.91
C TYR A 219 -10.89 -8.24 12.61
N PHE A 220 -9.73 -8.85 12.80
CA PHE A 220 -9.52 -10.30 12.69
C PHE A 220 -10.32 -11.05 13.76
N ALA A 221 -10.30 -10.59 15.01
CA ALA A 221 -11.06 -11.21 16.10
C ALA A 221 -12.58 -11.23 15.81
N ARG A 222 -13.13 -10.15 15.24
CA ARG A 222 -14.55 -10.09 14.80
C ARG A 222 -14.90 -11.12 13.73
N HIS A 223 -13.90 -11.66 13.02
CA HIS A 223 -14.06 -12.73 12.02
C HIS A 223 -13.60 -14.11 12.53
N GLY A 224 -13.37 -14.25 13.85
CA GLY A 224 -12.93 -15.51 14.46
C GLY A 224 -11.48 -15.88 14.16
N ILE A 225 -10.67 -14.94 13.70
CA ILE A 225 -9.26 -15.14 13.37
C ILE A 225 -8.41 -14.68 14.56
N THR A 226 -7.56 -15.57 15.05
CA THR A 226 -6.61 -15.24 16.11
C THR A 226 -5.43 -14.48 15.53
N SER A 227 -5.00 -13.40 16.18
CA SER A 227 -3.80 -12.68 15.78
C SER A 227 -2.99 -12.15 16.96
N VAL A 228 -1.66 -12.24 16.85
CA VAL A 228 -0.69 -11.80 17.85
C VAL A 228 0.16 -10.68 17.25
N ILE A 229 0.20 -9.52 17.90
CA ILE A 229 1.15 -8.44 17.59
C ILE A 229 2.44 -8.78 18.31
N VAL A 230 3.56 -8.88 17.60
CA VAL A 230 4.81 -9.43 18.13
C VAL A 230 6.03 -8.64 17.66
N ASP A 231 6.95 -8.39 18.59
CA ASP A 231 8.29 -7.88 18.28
C ASP A 231 9.08 -8.99 17.57
N PRO A 232 9.82 -8.69 16.48
CA PRO A 232 10.74 -9.64 15.86
C PRO A 232 11.62 -10.43 16.86
N HIS A 233 12.07 -9.80 17.95
CA HIS A 233 12.88 -10.46 19.00
C HIS A 233 12.16 -11.60 19.73
N ASP A 234 10.83 -11.55 19.80
CA ASP A 234 9.99 -12.53 20.50
C ASP A 234 9.48 -13.64 19.56
N MET A 235 10.10 -13.79 18.39
CA MET A 235 9.81 -14.86 17.45
C MET A 235 10.76 -16.04 17.65
N ASP A 236 10.24 -17.26 17.49
CA ASP A 236 11.02 -18.49 17.58
C ASP A 236 10.60 -19.47 16.48
N TYR A 237 11.56 -20.21 15.93
CA TYR A 237 11.31 -21.21 14.90
C TYR A 237 11.97 -22.52 15.31
N ARG A 238 11.14 -23.49 15.68
CA ARG A 238 11.58 -24.79 16.20
C ARG A 238 10.66 -25.90 15.71
N ASP A 239 11.25 -27.05 15.43
CA ASP A 239 10.55 -28.26 15.01
C ASP A 239 9.58 -28.04 13.83
N GLY A 240 9.94 -27.14 12.91
CA GLY A 240 9.13 -26.83 11.72
C GLY A 240 7.91 -25.93 11.99
N VAL A 241 7.83 -25.30 13.16
CA VAL A 241 6.71 -24.41 13.55
C VAL A 241 7.26 -23.04 13.96
N LEU A 242 6.67 -21.97 13.42
CA LEU A 242 6.96 -20.59 13.82
C LEU A 242 6.08 -20.21 15.01
N TYR A 243 6.66 -19.58 16.01
CA TYR A 243 5.99 -19.08 17.20
C TYR A 243 6.16 -17.56 17.32
N ALA A 244 5.08 -16.88 17.72
CA ALA A 244 5.05 -15.47 18.07
C ALA A 244 4.73 -15.35 19.57
N SER A 245 5.70 -14.92 20.38
CA SER A 245 5.59 -14.87 21.85
C SER A 245 5.05 -16.19 22.45
N GLY A 246 5.54 -17.32 21.95
CA GLY A 246 5.14 -18.66 22.37
C GLY A 246 3.84 -19.20 21.74
N THR A 247 3.12 -18.42 20.94
CA THR A 247 1.92 -18.87 20.22
C THR A 247 2.29 -19.39 18.82
N PRO A 248 1.91 -20.62 18.43
CA PRO A 248 2.17 -21.10 17.07
C PRO A 248 1.37 -20.28 16.04
N VAL A 249 2.00 -19.92 14.91
CA VAL A 249 1.41 -19.05 13.89
C VAL A 249 1.50 -19.67 12.49
N ASP A 250 0.45 -19.48 11.71
CA ASP A 250 0.32 -20.03 10.35
C ASP A 250 0.60 -18.98 9.26
N PHE A 251 0.45 -17.70 9.62
CA PHE A 251 0.53 -16.59 8.69
C PHE A 251 1.28 -15.41 9.29
N VAL A 252 2.23 -14.86 8.54
CA VAL A 252 2.95 -13.63 8.90
C VAL A 252 2.39 -12.45 8.10
N TYR A 253 1.74 -11.51 8.79
CA TYR A 253 1.54 -10.15 8.32
C TYR A 253 2.77 -9.32 8.71
N LYS A 254 3.77 -9.33 7.80
CA LYS A 254 5.01 -8.58 7.97
C LYS A 254 4.73 -7.08 7.86
N ARG A 255 4.88 -6.35 8.98
CA ARG A 255 4.77 -4.89 9.03
C ARG A 255 6.15 -4.22 9.11
N VAL A 256 7.10 -4.88 9.79
CA VAL A 256 8.52 -4.53 9.76
C VAL A 256 9.06 -4.45 8.33
N LEU A 257 9.83 -3.40 8.06
CA LEU A 257 10.47 -3.22 6.76
C LEU A 257 11.65 -4.17 6.63
N THR A 258 11.87 -4.72 5.42
CA THR A 258 12.90 -5.77 5.25
C THR A 258 14.29 -5.26 5.58
N HIS A 259 14.59 -4.00 5.29
CA HIS A 259 15.89 -3.40 5.61
C HIS A 259 16.11 -3.25 7.12
N GLU A 260 15.10 -2.85 7.90
CA GLU A 260 15.20 -2.76 9.37
C GLU A 260 15.41 -4.15 9.99
N LEU A 261 14.69 -5.16 9.51
CA LEU A 261 14.87 -6.54 9.96
C LEU A 261 16.29 -7.05 9.67
N LEU A 262 16.82 -6.75 8.48
CA LEU A 262 18.18 -7.12 8.08
C LEU A 262 19.25 -6.34 8.85
N GLU A 263 19.02 -5.08 9.17
CA GLU A 263 19.94 -4.27 9.96
C GLU A 263 20.09 -4.82 11.40
N GLU A 264 19.01 -5.33 11.99
CA GLU A 264 19.03 -5.89 13.34
C GLU A 264 19.57 -7.33 13.37
N PHE A 265 19.14 -8.19 12.44
CA PHE A 265 19.37 -9.65 12.53
C PHE A 265 20.22 -10.22 11.39
N GLY A 266 20.57 -9.42 10.39
CA GLY A 266 21.07 -9.94 9.11
C GLY A 266 20.06 -10.91 8.49
N VAL A 267 20.56 -12.00 7.91
CA VAL A 267 19.72 -13.06 7.31
C VAL A 267 19.32 -14.15 8.31
N GLU A 268 19.71 -14.01 9.57
CA GLU A 268 19.60 -15.04 10.60
C GLU A 268 18.42 -14.75 11.55
N HIS A 269 17.19 -14.92 11.05
CA HIS A 269 15.97 -14.67 11.82
C HIS A 269 14.91 -15.78 11.68
N PRO A 270 14.16 -16.15 12.75
CA PRO A 270 13.12 -17.17 12.73
C PRO A 270 12.10 -17.06 11.59
N VAL A 271 11.62 -15.85 11.29
CA VAL A 271 10.70 -15.60 10.16
C VAL A 271 11.35 -15.97 8.83
N ILE A 272 12.63 -15.65 8.62
CA ILE A 272 13.35 -15.94 7.39
C ILE A 272 13.43 -17.46 7.20
N TYR A 273 13.82 -18.20 8.25
CA TYR A 273 13.91 -19.65 8.20
C TYR A 273 12.55 -20.31 7.94
N ALA A 274 11.50 -19.91 8.65
CA ALA A 274 10.16 -20.46 8.48
C ALA A 274 9.59 -20.19 7.06
N VAL A 275 9.89 -19.02 6.50
CA VAL A 275 9.50 -18.63 5.14
C VAL A 275 10.24 -19.48 4.10
N ARG A 276 11.56 -19.69 4.29
CA ARG A 276 12.41 -20.52 3.44
C ARG A 276 11.95 -21.98 3.44
N ASP A 277 11.69 -22.53 4.62
CA ASP A 277 11.29 -23.92 4.82
C ASP A 277 9.81 -24.15 4.46
N ARG A 278 9.08 -23.09 4.06
CA ARG A 278 7.63 -23.10 3.80
C ARG A 278 6.82 -23.62 5.00
N ALA A 279 7.29 -23.35 6.22
CA ALA A 279 6.58 -23.64 7.46
C ALA A 279 5.48 -22.61 7.77
N VAL A 280 5.60 -21.40 7.21
CA VAL A 280 4.62 -20.31 7.42
C VAL A 280 4.25 -19.64 6.10
N CYS A 281 2.98 -19.25 5.97
CA CYS A 281 2.54 -18.38 4.91
C CYS A 281 2.94 -16.93 5.22
N MET A 282 3.40 -16.17 4.23
CA MET A 282 3.71 -14.75 4.42
C MET A 282 3.26 -14.01 3.16
N MET A 283 2.43 -12.98 3.33
CA MET A 283 2.13 -12.04 2.25
C MET A 283 3.20 -10.95 2.19
N ASN A 284 3.35 -10.31 1.02
CA ASN A 284 4.37 -9.28 0.80
C ASN A 284 5.75 -9.78 1.26
N ARG A 285 6.14 -10.95 0.73
CA ARG A 285 7.43 -11.57 1.03
C ARG A 285 8.61 -10.70 0.58
N PHE A 286 9.85 -11.11 0.83
CA PHE A 286 11.02 -10.24 0.71
C PHE A 286 11.23 -9.67 -0.70
N SER A 287 10.86 -10.41 -1.75
CA SER A 287 10.94 -9.92 -3.14
C SER A 287 10.01 -8.74 -3.46
N CYS A 288 9.00 -8.43 -2.62
CA CYS A 288 8.23 -7.19 -2.81
C CYS A 288 9.10 -5.92 -2.70
N LYS A 289 10.29 -6.03 -2.11
CA LYS A 289 11.31 -4.97 -2.05
C LYS A 289 11.66 -4.40 -3.43
N PHE A 290 11.61 -5.23 -4.49
CA PHE A 290 11.84 -4.77 -5.86
C PHE A 290 10.93 -3.61 -6.26
N LEU A 291 9.67 -3.65 -5.79
CA LEU A 291 8.64 -2.70 -6.16
C LEU A 291 8.65 -1.49 -5.24
N HIS A 292 9.07 -1.69 -3.99
CA HIS A 292 9.15 -0.65 -2.96
C HIS A 292 10.29 0.36 -3.17
N LYS A 293 11.45 -0.07 -3.69
CA LYS A 293 12.55 0.86 -3.94
C LYS A 293 12.19 1.83 -5.06
N LYS A 294 12.53 3.12 -4.93
CA LYS A 294 12.32 4.13 -5.99
C LYS A 294 12.98 3.77 -7.33
N ALA A 295 14.03 2.94 -7.30
CA ALA A 295 14.64 2.37 -8.49
C ALA A 295 13.65 1.57 -9.36
N SER A 296 12.53 1.08 -8.81
CA SER A 296 11.45 0.45 -9.56
C SER A 296 10.82 1.39 -10.59
N LEU A 297 10.73 2.69 -10.28
CA LEU A 297 10.26 3.72 -11.22
C LEU A 297 11.25 3.90 -12.38
N ALA A 298 12.55 3.84 -12.09
CA ALA A 298 13.58 3.84 -13.13
C ALA A 298 13.47 2.59 -14.01
N VAL A 299 13.27 1.40 -13.43
CA VAL A 299 13.09 0.16 -14.19
C VAL A 299 11.91 0.25 -15.15
N LEU A 300 10.76 0.79 -14.70
CA LEU A 300 9.58 0.91 -15.55
C LEU A 300 9.76 1.97 -16.65
N SER A 301 10.39 3.10 -16.35
CA SER A 301 10.51 4.23 -17.28
C SER A 301 11.74 4.20 -18.19
N ASP A 302 12.72 3.33 -17.96
CA ASP A 302 13.94 3.17 -18.77
C ASP A 302 13.65 2.44 -20.09
N GLU A 303 14.05 3.07 -21.21
CA GLU A 303 13.83 2.55 -22.56
C GLU A 303 14.44 1.16 -22.79
N ARG A 304 15.50 0.80 -22.05
CA ARG A 304 16.11 -0.55 -22.12
C ARG A 304 15.11 -1.65 -21.75
N ASN A 305 14.15 -1.33 -20.88
CA ASN A 305 13.19 -2.29 -20.34
C ASN A 305 11.83 -2.23 -21.06
N ALA A 306 11.67 -1.37 -22.08
CA ALA A 306 10.40 -1.17 -22.78
C ALA A 306 9.81 -2.46 -23.38
N HIS A 307 10.68 -3.41 -23.74
CA HIS A 307 10.31 -4.73 -24.27
C HIS A 307 9.49 -5.59 -23.29
N LEU A 308 9.47 -5.26 -21.99
CA LEU A 308 8.67 -5.97 -20.98
C LEU A 308 7.19 -5.60 -21.04
N PHE A 309 6.85 -4.47 -21.66
CA PHE A 309 5.54 -3.84 -21.51
C PHE A 309 4.78 -3.81 -22.84
N THR A 310 3.46 -3.89 -22.75
CA THR A 310 2.57 -3.67 -23.89
C THR A 310 2.53 -2.19 -24.25
N LYS A 311 2.07 -1.87 -25.47
CA LYS A 311 1.88 -0.47 -25.91
C LYS A 311 1.04 0.35 -24.93
N GLN A 312 -0.05 -0.24 -24.41
CA GLN A 312 -0.92 0.42 -23.43
C GLN A 312 -0.22 0.69 -22.10
N GLU A 313 0.58 -0.26 -21.62
CA GLU A 313 1.37 -0.09 -20.39
C GLU A 313 2.45 0.97 -20.57
N LEU A 314 3.16 0.98 -21.71
CA LEU A 314 4.17 2.02 -22.02
C LEU A 314 3.55 3.42 -22.07
N GLU A 315 2.39 3.58 -22.70
CA GLU A 315 1.68 4.86 -22.72
C GLU A 315 1.28 5.30 -21.31
N THR A 316 0.81 4.37 -20.47
CA THR A 316 0.46 4.64 -19.07
C THR A 316 1.70 5.01 -18.25
N ILE A 317 2.81 4.28 -18.42
CA ILE A 317 4.09 4.56 -17.76
C ILE A 317 4.57 5.96 -18.11
N ASN A 318 4.66 6.29 -19.40
CA ASN A 318 5.15 7.58 -19.87
C ASN A 318 4.27 8.77 -19.41
N THR A 319 2.97 8.54 -19.22
CA THR A 319 2.04 9.58 -18.77
C THR A 319 2.06 9.78 -17.25
N HIS A 320 2.24 8.71 -16.48
CA HIS A 320 1.96 8.72 -15.04
C HIS A 320 3.18 8.50 -14.15
N ILE A 321 4.27 7.97 -14.69
CA ILE A 321 5.54 7.83 -13.98
C ILE A 321 6.45 8.97 -14.45
N PRO A 322 6.90 9.86 -13.54
CA PRO A 322 7.90 10.86 -13.89
C PRO A 322 9.14 10.21 -14.49
N TRP A 323 9.73 10.85 -15.49
CA TRP A 323 11.00 10.35 -16.05
C TRP A 323 12.01 10.16 -14.92
N THR A 324 12.41 8.90 -14.73
CA THR A 324 13.27 8.49 -13.63
C THR A 324 14.40 7.67 -14.21
N ARG A 325 15.64 7.99 -13.86
CA ARG A 325 16.81 7.24 -14.29
C ARG A 325 17.74 6.97 -13.12
N ARG A 326 18.48 5.89 -13.26
CA ARG A 326 19.67 5.65 -12.46
C ARG A 326 20.82 6.44 -13.09
N VAL A 327 21.49 7.26 -12.30
CA VAL A 327 22.67 8.00 -12.75
C VAL A 327 23.81 7.01 -12.95
N GLU A 328 24.24 6.86 -14.20
CA GLU A 328 25.32 5.97 -14.63
C GLU A 328 25.91 6.48 -15.94
N GLU A 329 27.16 6.15 -16.25
CA GLU A 329 27.83 6.58 -17.49
C GLU A 329 27.18 5.94 -18.72
N ARG A 330 26.21 6.65 -19.32
CA ARG A 330 25.50 6.25 -20.53
C ARG A 330 24.67 7.41 -21.09
N THR A 331 24.20 7.24 -22.32
CA THR A 331 23.09 8.04 -22.84
C THR A 331 21.73 7.34 -22.63
N THR A 332 20.67 8.14 -22.57
CA THR A 332 19.28 7.70 -22.43
C THR A 332 18.33 8.62 -23.18
N LEU A 333 17.04 8.31 -23.18
CA LEU A 333 16.01 9.09 -23.86
C LEU A 333 15.18 9.91 -22.85
N LEU A 334 15.04 11.21 -23.11
CA LEU A 334 14.10 12.10 -22.44
C LEU A 334 13.26 12.81 -23.53
N ASP A 335 11.94 12.61 -23.51
CA ASP A 335 11.02 13.18 -24.51
C ASP A 335 11.41 12.94 -25.98
N GLY A 336 12.07 11.80 -26.24
CA GLY A 336 12.55 11.41 -27.57
C GLY A 336 13.95 11.93 -27.93
N GLU A 337 14.52 12.80 -27.11
CA GLU A 337 15.86 13.34 -27.29
C GLU A 337 16.90 12.50 -26.54
N THR A 338 18.08 12.35 -27.14
CA THR A 338 19.21 11.68 -26.46
C THR A 338 19.83 12.62 -25.45
N VAL A 339 19.92 12.20 -24.19
CA VAL A 339 20.58 12.93 -23.11
C VAL A 339 21.68 12.09 -22.49
N ASP A 340 22.77 12.74 -22.08
CA ASP A 340 23.86 12.14 -21.30
C ASP A 340 23.51 12.23 -19.79
N LEU A 341 23.77 11.16 -19.03
CA LEU A 341 23.32 11.01 -17.63
C LEU A 341 24.33 11.44 -16.57
#